data_AF-A0A078LYP4-F1
#
_entry.id   AF-A0A078LYP4-F1
#
_cell.length_a   1.000
_cell.length_b   1.000
_cell.length_c   1.000
_cell.angle_alpha   90.00
_cell.angle_beta   90.00
_cell.angle_gamma   90.00
#
_symmetry.space_group_name_H-M   'P 1'
#
loop_
_entity.id
_entity.type
_entity.pdbx_description
1 polymer ?
#
loop_
_entity_poly.entity_id
_entity_poly.type
_entity_poly.pdbx_seq_one_letter_code
_entity_poly.pdbx_strand_id
1 'polypeptide(L)'
;MRIDDLIRLELVDAFEREEPAKSIARRLTKAGVIEHFNQKNGTFTLTRLTNGDCLYLDRQTRLCTVYERRPDTCRNHPKIGPRPGYCAYQQKITAR
;
A
#
# COMPACT_ATOMS: atom_id res chain seq x y z
N MET A 1 -3.44 2.67 -0.92
CA MET A 1 -2.42 3.74 -1.08
C MET A 1 -2.82 4.69 -2.19
N ARG A 2 -2.32 5.94 -2.17
CA ARG A 2 -2.56 6.97 -3.20
C ARG A 2 -1.32 7.19 -4.08
N ILE A 3 -1.39 8.10 -5.06
CA ILE A 3 -0.26 8.35 -5.96
C ILE A 3 1.01 8.81 -5.23
N ASP A 4 0.89 9.65 -4.20
CA ASP A 4 2.06 10.09 -3.41
C ASP A 4 2.76 8.93 -2.68
N ASP A 5 2.02 7.89 -2.30
CA ASP A 5 2.60 6.67 -1.75
C ASP A 5 3.41 5.90 -2.81
N LEU A 6 2.95 5.91 -4.06
CA LEU A 6 3.67 5.27 -5.17
C LEU A 6 4.96 6.04 -5.52
N ILE A 7 4.91 7.37 -5.44
CA ILE A 7 6.09 8.23 -5.62
C ILE A 7 7.10 8.00 -4.50
N ARG A 8 6.63 7.92 -3.25
CA ARG A 8 7.50 7.60 -2.10
C ARG A 8 8.16 6.24 -2.23
N LEU A 9 7.46 5.26 -2.81
CA LEU A 9 7.99 3.93 -3.13
C LEU A 9 8.87 3.91 -4.40
N GLU A 10 9.04 5.04 -5.08
CA GLU A 10 9.80 5.18 -6.33
C GLU A 10 9.27 4.28 -7.47
N LEU A 11 7.96 3.99 -7.46
CA LEU A 11 7.28 3.23 -8.51
C LEU A 11 6.73 4.12 -9.64
N VAL A 12 6.60 5.40 -9.32
CA VAL A 12 5.96 6.44 -10.13
C VAL A 12 6.76 7.72 -9.92
N ASP A 13 6.97 8.49 -10.97
CA ASP A 13 7.64 9.79 -10.89
C ASP A 13 6.69 10.87 -10.36
N ALA A 14 7.23 11.91 -9.72
CA ALA A 14 6.49 13.08 -9.29
C ALA A 14 5.73 13.80 -10.44
N PHE A 15 6.26 13.78 -11.66
CA PHE A 15 5.61 14.36 -12.85
C PHE A 15 4.38 13.56 -13.29
N GLU A 16 4.33 12.26 -13.00
CA GLU A 16 3.18 11.41 -13.35
C GLU A 16 1.94 11.72 -12.51
N ARG A 17 1.99 12.67 -11.55
CA ARG A 17 0.78 13.12 -10.81
C ARG A 17 -0.32 13.66 -11.72
N GLU A 18 0.07 14.26 -12.83
CA GLU A 18 -0.84 14.84 -13.81
C GLU A 18 -1.36 13.79 -14.81
N GLU A 19 -0.78 12.59 -14.83
CA GLU A 19 -1.25 11.52 -15.67
C GLU A 19 -2.56 10.89 -15.14
N PRO A 20 -3.41 10.38 -16.03
CA PRO A 20 -4.59 9.64 -15.60
C PRO A 20 -4.20 8.44 -14.74
N ALA A 21 -4.63 8.38 -13.48
CA ALA A 21 -4.31 7.28 -12.55
C ALA A 21 -4.57 5.86 -13.11
N LYS A 22 -5.48 5.73 -14.08
CA LYS A 22 -5.77 4.49 -14.79
C LYS A 22 -4.63 4.02 -15.72
N SER A 23 -3.88 4.92 -16.36
CA SER A 23 -2.70 4.54 -17.17
C SER A 23 -1.61 3.97 -16.27
N ILE A 24 -1.30 4.67 -15.17
CA ILE A 24 -0.37 4.25 -14.13
C ILE A 24 -0.78 2.89 -13.56
N ALA A 25 -2.06 2.72 -13.21
CA ALA A 25 -2.56 1.45 -12.69
C ALA A 25 -2.33 0.29 -13.67
N ARG A 26 -2.62 0.48 -14.96
CA ARG A 26 -2.38 -0.55 -15.98
C ARG A 26 -0.91 -0.94 -16.08
N ARG A 27 0.00 0.05 -16.07
CA ARG A 27 1.45 -0.16 -16.10
C ARG A 27 1.91 -0.96 -14.88
N LEU A 28 1.48 -0.56 -13.68
CA LEU A 28 1.86 -1.22 -12.42
C LEU A 28 1.25 -2.61 -12.25
N THR A 29 0.03 -2.85 -12.75
CA THR A 29 -0.57 -4.19 -12.78
C THR A 29 0.22 -5.11 -13.71
N LYS A 30 0.61 -4.64 -14.90
CA LYS A 30 1.46 -5.41 -15.82
C LYS A 30 2.82 -5.76 -15.21
N ALA A 31 3.37 -4.87 -14.39
CA ALA A 31 4.62 -5.09 -13.64
C ALA A 31 4.43 -5.99 -12.40
N GLY A 32 3.20 -6.40 -12.06
CA GLY A 32 2.91 -7.21 -10.88
C GLY A 32 3.06 -6.48 -9.54
N VAL A 33 3.14 -5.15 -9.56
CA VAL A 33 3.34 -4.32 -8.35
C VAL A 33 2.02 -4.10 -7.60
N ILE A 34 0.92 -3.92 -8.34
CA ILE A 34 -0.42 -3.77 -7.79
C ILE A 34 -1.34 -4.87 -8.29
N GLU A 35 -2.25 -5.33 -7.43
CA GLU A 35 -3.29 -6.30 -7.79
C GLU A 35 -4.64 -5.64 -8.09
N HIS A 36 -4.86 -4.40 -7.62
CA HIS A 36 -6.14 -3.71 -7.78
C HIS A 36 -5.99 -2.19 -7.78
N PHE A 37 -6.84 -1.52 -8.57
CA PHE A 37 -7.00 -0.07 -8.60
C PHE A 37 -8.48 0.29 -8.48
N ASN A 38 -8.82 1.09 -7.47
CA ASN A 38 -10.15 1.64 -7.28
C ASN A 38 -10.21 3.04 -7.91
N GLN A 39 -10.87 3.15 -9.06
CA GLN A 39 -10.98 4.41 -9.80
C GLN A 39 -11.79 5.47 -9.05
N LYS A 40 -12.84 5.09 -8.31
CA LYS A 40 -13.69 6.03 -7.56
C LYS A 40 -12.89 6.81 -6.51
N ASN A 41 -11.98 6.12 -5.82
CA ASN A 41 -11.23 6.67 -4.70
C ASN A 41 -9.78 7.03 -5.05
N GLY A 42 -9.34 6.73 -6.27
CA GLY A 42 -7.95 6.90 -6.71
C GLY A 42 -6.96 6.08 -5.86
N THR A 43 -7.36 4.88 -5.42
CA THR A 43 -6.53 4.06 -4.53
C THR A 43 -5.97 2.83 -5.23
N PHE A 44 -4.70 2.57 -4.97
CA PHE A 44 -3.96 1.41 -5.45
C PHE A 44 -3.79 0.41 -4.29
N THR A 45 -3.81 -0.88 -4.62
CA THR A 45 -3.55 -1.98 -3.69
C THR A 45 -2.34 -2.75 -4.18
N LEU A 46 -1.27 -2.77 -3.38
CA LEU A 46 -0.09 -3.56 -3.68
C LEU A 46 -0.44 -5.04 -3.80
N THR A 47 0.27 -5.75 -4.67
CA THR A 47 0.13 -7.18 -4.84
C THR A 47 0.38 -7.90 -3.52
N ARG A 48 -0.49 -8.86 -3.21
CA ARG A 48 -0.28 -9.83 -2.15
C ARG A 48 0.17 -11.16 -2.74
N LEU A 49 1.08 -11.82 -2.05
CA LEU A 49 1.49 -13.19 -2.35
C LEU A 49 0.37 -14.16 -1.99
N THR A 50 0.47 -15.40 -2.47
CA THR A 50 -0.54 -16.46 -2.23
C THR A 50 -0.78 -16.76 -0.75
N ASN A 51 0.19 -16.50 0.11
CA ASN A 51 0.09 -16.63 1.56
C ASN A 51 -0.46 -15.37 2.26
N GLY A 52 -0.89 -14.36 1.51
CA GLY A 52 -1.42 -13.09 2.01
C GLY A 52 -0.36 -12.05 2.37
N ASP A 53 0.93 -12.34 2.18
CA ASP A 53 2.01 -11.39 2.47
C ASP A 53 2.02 -10.22 1.47
N CYS A 54 2.38 -9.04 1.96
CA CYS A 54 2.67 -7.89 1.10
C CYS A 54 3.88 -8.19 0.20
N LEU A 55 3.87 -7.68 -1.04
CA LEU A 55 4.99 -7.75 -2.00
C LEU A 55 6.36 -7.36 -1.41
N TYR A 56 6.38 -6.39 -0.48
CA TYR A 56 7.61 -5.89 0.15
C TYR A 56 7.88 -6.47 1.54
N LEU A 57 7.24 -7.58 1.92
CA LEU A 57 7.53 -8.25 3.17
C LEU A 57 8.64 -9.28 2.94
N ASP A 58 9.77 -9.11 3.64
CA ASP A 58 10.85 -10.06 3.61
C ASP A 58 10.40 -11.39 4.23
N ARG A 59 10.62 -12.49 3.51
CA ARG A 59 10.08 -13.81 3.88
C ARG A 59 10.75 -14.40 5.12
N GLN A 60 12.00 -14.03 5.41
CA GLN A 60 12.76 -14.59 6.51
C GLN A 60 12.62 -13.74 7.76
N THR A 61 12.96 -12.45 7.65
CA THR A 61 12.98 -11.50 8.76
C THR A 61 11.60 -10.98 9.15
N ARG A 62 10.61 -11.11 8.25
CA ARG A 62 9.26 -10.53 8.40
C ARG A 62 9.28 -9.01 8.57
N LEU A 63 10.33 -8.37 8.08
CA LEU A 63 10.46 -6.92 8.03
C LEU A 63 10.13 -6.41 6.62
N CYS A 64 9.75 -5.14 6.53
CA CYS A 64 9.49 -4.55 5.22
C CYS A 64 10.80 -4.20 4.54
N THR A 65 11.00 -4.63 3.29
CA THR A 65 12.20 -4.37 2.50
C THR A 65 12.35 -2.92 2.05
N VAL A 66 11.25 -2.15 2.06
CA VAL A 66 11.21 -0.72 1.72
C VAL A 66 10.90 0.15 2.95
N TYR A 67 11.45 -0.22 4.12
CA TYR A 67 11.08 0.36 5.42
C TYR A 67 11.11 1.90 5.44
N GLU A 68 12.18 2.50 4.93
CA GLU A 68 12.38 3.96 4.90
C GLU A 68 11.36 4.66 4.01
N ARG A 69 11.01 4.02 2.89
CA ARG A 69 10.10 4.50 1.85
C ARG A 69 8.65 4.05 2.04
N ARG A 70 8.32 3.48 3.22
CA ARG A 70 6.98 2.95 3.49
C ARG A 70 5.90 3.99 3.17
N PRO A 71 4.81 3.58 2.50
CA PRO A 71 3.69 4.46 2.22
C PRO A 71 3.02 4.93 3.51
N ASP A 72 2.36 6.07 3.48
CA ASP A 72 1.64 6.66 4.62
C ASP A 72 0.58 5.70 5.16
N THR A 73 -0.03 4.91 4.26
CA THR A 73 -0.97 3.85 4.65
C THR A 73 -0.35 2.86 5.65
N CYS A 74 0.93 2.50 5.49
CA CYS A 74 1.64 1.60 6.39
C CYS A 74 2.28 2.36 7.57
N ARG A 75 2.87 3.53 7.31
CA ARG A 75 3.57 4.34 8.32
C ARG A 75 2.63 4.85 9.40
N ASN A 76 1.41 5.24 9.02
CA ASN A 76 0.42 5.85 9.90
C ASN A 76 -0.72 4.89 10.26
N HIS A 77 -0.54 3.57 10.06
CA HIS A 77 -1.51 2.58 10.55
C HIS A 77 -1.56 2.65 12.10
N PRO A 78 -2.74 2.59 12.74
CA PRO A 78 -4.07 2.34 12.19
C PRO A 78 -4.88 3.59 11.79
N LYS A 79 -4.32 4.79 11.94
CA LYS A 79 -5.01 6.05 11.60
C LYS A 79 -5.43 6.08 10.12
N ILE A 80 -4.58 5.56 9.24
CA ILE A 80 -4.85 5.46 7.80
C ILE A 80 -5.07 3.99 7.43
N GLY A 81 -6.14 3.72 6.66
CA GLY A 81 -6.47 2.38 6.18
C GLY A 81 -7.95 2.21 5.83
N PRO A 82 -8.38 1.00 5.43
CA PRO A 82 -9.78 0.71 5.12
C PRO A 82 -10.69 0.78 6.36
N ARG A 83 -10.12 0.59 7.55
CA ARG A 83 -10.80 0.74 8.84
C ARG A 83 -9.98 1.68 9.73
N PRO A 84 -10.12 3.02 9.56
CA PRO A 84 -9.40 3.99 10.37
C PRO A 84 -9.61 3.75 11.87
N GLY A 85 -8.52 3.76 12.64
CA GLY A 85 -8.54 3.51 14.09
C GLY A 85 -8.59 2.04 14.50
N TYR A 86 -8.70 1.10 13.55
CA TYR A 86 -8.71 -0.34 13.84
C TYR A 86 -7.38 -1.00 13.45
N CYS A 87 -6.73 -1.67 14.40
CA CYS A 87 -5.59 -2.54 14.18
C CYS A 87 -5.96 -3.99 14.52
N ALA A 88 -5.73 -4.91 13.59
CA ALA A 88 -6.06 -6.33 13.77
C ALA A 88 -5.21 -7.04 14.84
N TYR A 89 -4.02 -6.49 15.13
CA TYR A 89 -3.07 -7.04 16.10
C TYR A 89 -3.14 -6.37 17.47
N GLN A 90 -3.88 -5.26 17.60
CA GLN A 90 -4.09 -4.64 18.90
C GLN A 90 -5.00 -5.54 19.74
N GLN A 91 -4.55 -5.91 20.93
CA GLN A 91 -5.42 -6.61 21.86
C GLN A 91 -6.59 -5.69 22.22
N LYS A 92 -7.81 -6.20 22.07
CA LYS A 92 -9.00 -5.49 22.55
C LYS A 92 -8.88 -5.42 24.07
N ILE A 93 -8.74 -4.21 24.61
CA ILE A 93 -8.90 -4.00 26.05
C ILE A 93 -10.38 -4.25 26.33
N THR A 94 -10.72 -5.44 26.80
CA THR A 94 -12.06 -5.73 27.28
C THR A 94 -12.23 -4.92 28.57
N ALA A 95 -13.03 -3.85 28.52
CA ALA A 95 -13.40 -3.11 29.72
C ALA A 95 -14.05 -4.09 30.71
N ARG A 96 -13.52 -4.15 31.93
CA ARG A 96 -14.11 -4.84 33.07
C ARG A 96 -15.20 -3.98 33.69
#